data_AF-A0A132BCY2-F1
#
_entry.id   AF-A0A132BCY2-F1
#
_cell.length_a   1.000
_cell.length_b   1.000
_cell.length_c   1.000
_cell.angle_alpha   90.00
_cell.angle_beta   90.00
_cell.angle_gamma   90.00
#
_symmetry.space_group_name_H-M   'P 1'
#
loop_
_entity.id
_entity.type
_entity.pdbx_description
1 polymer ?
#
loop_
_entity_poly.entity_id
_entity_poly.type
_entity_poly.pdbx_seq_one_letter_code
_entity_poly.pdbx_strand_id
1 'polypeptide(L)'
;DYFPRLEIYILRMPSSLHESLGSYIMQELLRQLGAIAQGNSPSAIFARNIKNSASAEISFEDIEYSSHQPDASFQHFEAQFPGVILELSCSQKKQDLSRLAHEYILGSDADIRIVIGIDVEYKGSKKASVSIWRPRIEVNDAGEKELSVVQTITDQACSP
;
A
#
# COMPACT_ATOMS: atom_id res chain seq x y z
N ASP A 1 -0.76 -0.33 14.35
CA ASP A 1 -1.73 -1.19 13.63
C ASP A 1 -2.26 -2.28 14.53
N TYR A 2 -3.58 -2.32 14.72
CA TYR A 2 -4.26 -3.44 15.37
C TYR A 2 -4.73 -4.44 14.31
N PHE A 3 -4.93 -5.70 14.65
CA PHE A 3 -5.38 -6.71 13.69
C PHE A 3 -6.37 -7.61 14.42
N PRO A 4 -7.69 -7.38 14.28
CA PRO A 4 -8.72 -7.96 15.12
C PRO A 4 -8.71 -9.49 15.10
N ARG A 5 -8.60 -10.09 13.90
CA ARG A 5 -8.60 -11.55 13.70
C ARG A 5 -7.48 -12.28 14.43
N LEU A 6 -6.38 -11.56 14.69
CA LEU A 6 -5.18 -12.14 15.32
C LEU A 6 -4.96 -11.64 16.74
N GLU A 7 -5.78 -10.70 17.22
CA GLU A 7 -5.64 -10.04 18.52
C GLU A 7 -4.23 -9.46 18.76
N ILE A 8 -3.57 -9.00 17.69
CA ILE A 8 -2.21 -8.46 17.74
C ILE A 8 -2.24 -6.94 17.53
N TYR A 9 -1.54 -6.23 18.40
CA TYR A 9 -1.23 -4.81 18.23
C TYR A 9 0.25 -4.61 17.91
N ILE A 10 0.52 -3.93 16.79
CA ILE A 10 1.86 -3.54 16.35
C ILE A 10 2.05 -2.04 16.56
N LEU A 11 3.12 -1.71 17.28
CA LEU A 11 3.60 -0.34 17.43
C LEU A 11 4.47 0.06 16.24
N ARG A 12 4.04 1.07 15.48
CA ARG A 12 4.89 1.73 14.48
C ARG A 12 5.94 2.54 15.23
N MET A 13 7.22 2.36 14.87
CA MET A 13 8.33 3.15 15.42
C MET A 13 8.93 3.98 14.28
N PRO A 14 8.48 5.23 14.10
CA PRO A 14 9.07 6.11 13.11
C PRO A 14 10.56 6.28 13.39
N SER A 15 11.37 6.19 12.34
CA SER A 15 12.80 6.48 12.40
C SER A 15 13.11 7.60 11.40
N SER A 16 14.17 8.37 11.64
CA SER A 16 14.58 9.41 10.70
C SER A 16 14.84 8.86 9.29
N LEU A 17 15.30 7.61 9.18
CA LEU A 17 15.47 6.93 7.89
C LEU A 17 14.12 6.64 7.22
N HIS A 18 13.17 6.09 7.98
CA HIS A 18 11.81 5.78 7.48
C HIS A 18 11.11 7.04 6.95
N GLU A 19 11.11 8.11 7.75
CA GLU A 19 10.50 9.40 7.38
C GLU A 19 11.17 10.03 6.14
N SER A 20 12.51 10.02 6.11
CA SER A 20 13.26 10.58 4.98
C SER A 20 12.98 9.79 3.71
N LEU A 21 13.07 8.46 3.78
CA LEU A 21 12.83 7.56 2.65
C LEU A 21 11.40 7.70 2.13
N GLY A 22 10.41 7.75 3.03
CA GLY A 22 9.02 7.98 2.67
C GLY A 22 8.82 9.30 1.95
N SER A 23 9.43 10.38 2.44
CA SER A 23 9.39 11.68 1.76
C SER A 23 9.99 11.63 0.35
N TYR A 24 11.15 10.98 0.18
CA TYR A 24 11.78 10.84 -1.15
C TYR A 24 10.92 10.05 -2.14
N ILE A 25 10.38 8.91 -1.72
CA ILE A 25 9.55 8.07 -2.60
C ILE A 25 8.26 8.78 -2.96
N MET A 26 7.62 9.44 -1.98
CA MET A 26 6.41 10.21 -2.19
C MET A 26 6.63 11.34 -3.21
N GLN A 27 7.72 12.09 -3.09
CA GLN A 27 8.05 13.16 -4.04
C GLN A 27 8.26 12.62 -5.45
N GLU A 28 8.95 11.49 -5.60
CA GLU A 28 9.20 10.89 -6.91
C GLU A 28 7.91 10.35 -7.55
N LEU A 29 7.05 9.67 -6.79
CA LEU A 29 5.74 9.20 -7.27
C LEU A 29 4.85 10.37 -7.72
N LEU A 30 4.79 11.45 -6.93
CA LEU A 30 4.06 12.66 -7.29
C LEU A 30 4.63 13.33 -8.54
N ARG A 31 5.95 13.35 -8.69
CA ARG A 31 6.62 13.89 -9.88
C ARG A 31 6.24 13.11 -11.14
N GLN A 32 6.29 11.77 -11.08
CA GLN A 32 5.91 10.91 -12.21
C GLN A 32 4.42 11.03 -12.53
N LEU A 33 3.56 11.02 -11.51
CA LEU A 33 2.12 11.23 -11.68
C LEU A 33 1.83 12.59 -12.32
N GLY A 34 2.52 13.64 -11.88
CA GLY A 34 2.42 14.98 -12.46
C GLY A 34 2.84 15.02 -13.93
N ALA A 35 3.89 14.29 -14.31
CA ALA A 35 4.31 14.17 -15.71
C ALA A 35 3.24 13.47 -16.57
N ILE A 36 2.62 12.40 -16.05
CA ILE A 36 1.51 11.70 -16.73
C ILE A 36 0.31 12.64 -16.89
N ALA A 37 -0.02 13.41 -15.85
CA ALA A 37 -1.15 14.33 -15.81
C ALA A 37 -1.04 15.51 -16.80
N GLN A 38 0.15 15.81 -17.33
CA GLN A 38 0.34 16.91 -18.31
C GLN A 38 -0.21 16.59 -19.70
N GLY A 39 -0.41 15.31 -20.05
CA GLY A 39 -0.96 14.90 -21.34
C GLY A 39 -2.46 15.19 -21.49
N ASN A 40 -3.02 14.88 -22.67
CA ASN A 40 -4.46 14.94 -22.93
C ASN A 40 -5.09 13.56 -23.17
N SER A 41 -4.36 12.49 -22.86
CA SER A 41 -4.89 11.13 -22.94
C SER A 41 -5.92 10.88 -21.83
N PRO A 42 -6.79 9.86 -21.97
CA PRO A 42 -7.68 9.44 -20.88
C PRO A 42 -6.93 9.18 -19.56
N SER A 43 -5.74 8.57 -19.62
CA SER A 43 -4.89 8.34 -18.46
C SER A 43 -4.39 9.64 -17.82
N ALA A 44 -4.08 10.66 -18.62
CA ALA A 44 -3.66 11.96 -18.10
C ALA A 44 -4.82 12.67 -17.39
N ILE A 45 -6.03 12.62 -17.96
CA ILE A 45 -7.24 13.18 -17.34
C ILE A 45 -7.53 12.47 -16.00
N PHE A 46 -7.45 11.14 -15.98
CA PHE A 46 -7.58 10.36 -14.74
C PHE A 46 -6.52 10.74 -13.70
N ALA A 47 -5.25 10.83 -14.12
CA ALA A 47 -4.13 11.17 -13.24
C ALA A 47 -4.26 12.56 -12.58
N ARG A 48 -4.83 13.56 -13.28
CA ARG A 48 -5.07 14.91 -12.72
C ARG A 48 -5.99 14.90 -11.51
N ASN A 49 -6.84 13.89 -11.39
CA ASN A 49 -7.81 13.75 -10.32
C ASN A 49 -7.32 12.85 -9.18
N ILE A 50 -6.09 12.34 -9.25
CA ILE A 50 -5.46 11.59 -8.18
C ILE A 50 -4.76 12.56 -7.23
N LYS A 51 -5.11 12.49 -5.96
CA LYS A 51 -4.46 13.22 -4.86
C LYS A 51 -3.70 12.24 -3.97
N ASN A 52 -2.63 12.75 -3.38
CA ASN A 52 -2.00 12.07 -2.27
C ASN A 52 -2.78 12.44 -0.99
N SER A 53 -3.41 11.46 -0.36
CA SER A 53 -4.13 11.61 0.92
C SER A 53 -3.20 11.38 2.12
N ALA A 54 -1.90 11.20 1.86
CA ALA A 54 -0.81 10.97 2.80
C ALA A 54 -1.20 9.88 3.82
N SER A 55 -0.98 10.16 5.10
CA SER A 55 -1.30 9.29 6.22
C SER A 55 -2.72 9.52 6.75
N ALA A 56 -3.70 9.73 5.88
CA ALA A 56 -5.10 9.73 6.31
C ALA A 56 -5.49 8.32 6.80
N GLU A 57 -6.15 8.24 7.95
CA GLU A 57 -6.67 6.98 8.47
C GLU A 57 -7.73 6.41 7.51
N ILE A 58 -7.62 5.12 7.23
CA ILE A 58 -8.55 4.36 6.40
C ILE A 58 -9.32 3.44 7.34
N SER A 59 -10.64 3.61 7.41
CA SER A 59 -11.55 2.75 8.15
C SER A 59 -12.38 1.90 7.20
N PHE A 60 -12.70 0.68 7.63
CA PHE A 60 -13.53 -0.26 6.87
C PHE A 60 -14.90 -0.42 7.52
N GLU A 61 -15.89 -0.79 6.71
CA GLU A 61 -17.26 -1.05 7.21
C GLU A 61 -17.34 -2.39 7.95
N ASP A 62 -16.56 -3.38 7.51
CA ASP A 62 -16.48 -4.68 8.14
C ASP A 62 -15.58 -4.64 9.39
N ILE A 63 -16.18 -4.96 10.54
CA ILE A 63 -15.56 -4.96 11.87
C ILE A 63 -14.44 -6.00 12.01
N GLU A 64 -14.34 -6.96 11.08
CA GLU A 64 -13.25 -7.92 11.04
C GLU A 64 -11.91 -7.29 10.64
N TYR A 65 -11.94 -6.07 10.08
CA TYR A 65 -10.77 -5.28 9.71
C TYR A 65 -10.68 -4.01 10.55
N SER A 66 -9.46 -3.62 10.93
CA SER A 66 -9.27 -2.41 11.73
C SER A 66 -8.93 -1.20 10.87
N SER A 67 -9.09 -0.01 11.45
CA SER A 67 -8.58 1.19 10.81
C SER A 67 -7.06 1.18 10.79
N HIS A 68 -6.49 1.60 9.66
CA HIS A 68 -5.05 1.70 9.48
C HIS A 68 -4.65 3.05 8.92
N GLN A 69 -3.45 3.49 9.30
CA GLN A 69 -2.88 4.74 8.81
C GLN A 69 -1.68 4.41 7.90
N PRO A 70 -1.83 4.49 6.57
CA PRO A 70 -0.75 4.17 5.64
C PRO A 70 0.38 5.22 5.68
N ASP A 71 1.58 4.85 5.26
CA ASP A 71 2.66 5.83 5.08
C ASP A 71 2.36 6.79 3.91
N ALA A 72 1.76 6.30 2.83
CA ALA A 72 1.14 7.14 1.81
C ALA A 72 -0.03 6.45 1.11
N SER A 73 -0.95 7.25 0.57
CA SER A 73 -2.11 6.79 -0.17
C SER A 73 -2.41 7.70 -1.36
N PHE A 74 -2.80 7.10 -2.49
CA PHE A 74 -3.13 7.82 -3.71
C PHE A 74 -4.57 7.53 -4.09
N GLN A 75 -5.41 8.56 -4.03
CA GLN A 75 -6.85 8.45 -4.16
C GLN A 75 -7.35 9.31 -5.31
N HIS A 76 -8.15 8.71 -6.18
CA HIS A 76 -8.92 9.48 -7.15
C HIS A 76 -10.05 10.22 -6.45
N PHE A 77 -10.33 11.47 -6.83
CA PHE A 77 -11.32 12.32 -6.16
C PHE A 77 -12.73 11.71 -6.08
N GLU A 78 -13.09 10.87 -7.05
CA GLU A 78 -14.40 10.20 -7.10
C GLU A 78 -14.42 8.83 -6.41
N ALA A 79 -13.29 8.34 -5.88
CA ALA A 79 -13.20 7.03 -5.25
C ALA A 79 -13.40 7.13 -3.73
N GLN A 80 -14.10 6.15 -3.15
CA GLN A 80 -14.28 6.03 -1.70
C GLN A 80 -12.96 5.69 -1.00
N PHE A 81 -12.21 4.73 -1.56
CA PHE A 81 -10.91 4.30 -1.05
C PHE A 81 -9.78 4.78 -1.98
N PRO A 82 -8.54 4.92 -1.47
CA PRO A 82 -7.37 5.10 -2.33
C PRO A 82 -7.19 3.90 -3.26
N GLY A 83 -6.74 4.15 -4.49
CA GLY A 83 -6.43 3.07 -5.44
C GLY A 83 -5.08 2.41 -5.18
N VAL A 84 -4.14 3.16 -4.57
CA VAL A 84 -2.78 2.70 -4.27
C VAL A 84 -2.39 3.10 -2.85
N ILE A 85 -1.84 2.15 -2.10
CA ILE A 85 -1.23 2.34 -0.78
C ILE A 85 0.27 2.07 -0.85
N LEU A 86 1.05 2.84 -0.08
CA LEU A 86 2.47 2.62 0.19
C LEU A 86 2.68 2.41 1.69
N GLU A 87 3.41 1.35 2.02
CA GLU A 87 3.88 1.06 3.38
C GLU A 87 5.39 0.85 3.39
N LEU A 88 6.05 1.43 4.39
CA LEU A 88 7.49 1.38 4.59
C LEU A 88 7.78 0.68 5.91
N SER A 89 8.56 -0.38 5.84
CA SER A 89 9.14 -1.06 6.99
C SER A 89 10.62 -0.72 7.08
N CYS A 90 11.06 -0.25 8.25
CA CYS A 90 12.47 -0.12 8.61
C CYS A 90 12.67 -0.91 9.90
N SER A 91 13.47 -1.99 9.87
CA SER A 91 13.67 -2.95 10.99
C SER A 91 12.43 -3.70 11.52
N GLN A 92 11.24 -3.49 10.95
CA GLN A 92 10.02 -4.21 11.36
C GLN A 92 9.85 -5.47 10.50
N LYS A 93 9.09 -6.45 10.99
CA LYS A 93 9.06 -7.78 10.38
C LYS A 93 8.35 -7.68 9.04
N LYS A 94 8.95 -8.19 7.96
CA LYS A 94 8.32 -8.29 6.62
C LYS A 94 6.89 -8.88 6.63
N GLN A 95 6.59 -9.73 7.62
CA GLN A 95 5.26 -10.30 7.83
C GLN A 95 4.18 -9.24 8.07
N ASP A 96 4.56 -8.08 8.63
CA ASP A 96 3.65 -6.98 8.94
C ASP A 96 3.13 -6.31 7.66
N LEU A 97 3.99 -6.14 6.64
CA LEU A 97 3.60 -5.56 5.35
C LEU A 97 2.61 -6.44 4.58
N SER A 98 2.86 -7.75 4.54
CA SER A 98 1.93 -8.68 3.89
C SER A 98 0.57 -8.65 4.58
N ARG A 99 0.55 -8.58 5.92
CA ARG A 99 -0.71 -8.55 6.67
C ARG A 99 -1.48 -7.26 6.43
N LEU A 100 -0.81 -6.10 6.48
CA LEU A 100 -1.41 -4.81 6.13
C LEU A 100 -2.00 -4.84 4.72
N ALA A 101 -1.26 -5.40 3.75
CA ALA A 101 -1.77 -5.52 2.39
C ALA A 101 -3.06 -6.35 2.29
N HIS A 102 -3.21 -7.40 3.12
CA HIS A 102 -4.45 -8.18 3.16
C HIS A 102 -5.60 -7.39 3.79
N GLU A 103 -5.39 -6.72 4.92
CA GLU A 103 -6.45 -5.90 5.55
C GLU A 103 -6.90 -4.77 4.62
N TYR A 104 -5.97 -4.06 3.96
CA TYR A 104 -6.32 -3.03 2.99
C TYR A 104 -7.15 -3.56 1.82
N ILE A 105 -6.69 -4.64 1.17
CA ILE A 105 -7.33 -5.13 -0.05
C ILE A 105 -8.66 -5.81 0.26
N LEU A 106 -8.72 -6.63 1.32
CA LEU A 106 -9.95 -7.35 1.67
C LEU A 106 -10.96 -6.45 2.38
N GLY A 107 -10.50 -5.58 3.29
CA GLY A 107 -11.36 -4.66 4.03
C GLY A 107 -12.02 -3.59 3.16
N SER A 108 -11.41 -3.27 2.01
CA SER A 108 -12.00 -2.37 1.00
C SER A 108 -12.78 -3.09 -0.10
N ASP A 109 -13.02 -4.40 0.02
CA ASP A 109 -13.63 -5.22 -1.03
C ASP A 109 -12.99 -5.00 -2.42
N ALA A 110 -11.65 -5.04 -2.43
CA ALA A 110 -10.79 -4.81 -3.58
C ALA A 110 -10.76 -3.38 -4.15
N ASP A 111 -11.41 -2.37 -3.55
CA ASP A 111 -11.31 -0.99 -4.03
C ASP A 111 -9.90 -0.42 -3.91
N ILE A 112 -9.14 -0.84 -2.89
CA ILE A 112 -7.68 -0.67 -2.88
C ILE A 112 -7.08 -1.68 -3.86
N ARG A 113 -6.63 -1.20 -5.02
CA ARG A 113 -6.18 -2.05 -6.14
C ARG A 113 -4.72 -2.46 -6.04
N ILE A 114 -3.88 -1.69 -5.36
CA ILE A 114 -2.45 -1.97 -5.21
C ILE A 114 -1.98 -1.56 -3.82
N VAL A 115 -1.24 -2.46 -3.17
CA VAL A 115 -0.44 -2.13 -1.98
C VAL A 115 1.03 -2.36 -2.31
N ILE A 116 1.85 -1.34 -2.12
CA ILE A 116 3.30 -1.37 -2.30
C ILE A 116 3.94 -1.40 -0.91
N GLY A 117 4.71 -2.44 -0.62
CA GLY A 117 5.49 -2.55 0.61
C GLY A 117 6.96 -2.43 0.31
N ILE A 118 7.65 -1.55 1.01
CA ILE A 118 9.09 -1.37 0.89
C ILE A 118 9.70 -1.68 2.25
N ASP A 119 10.47 -2.76 2.30
CA ASP A 119 11.19 -3.16 3.50
C ASP A 119 12.67 -2.83 3.36
N VAL A 120 13.20 -2.05 4.30
CA VAL A 120 14.61 -1.67 4.34
C VAL A 120 15.24 -2.22 5.61
N GLU A 121 16.31 -2.99 5.45
CA GLU A 121 17.07 -3.50 6.57
C GLU A 121 17.77 -2.35 7.29
N TYR A 122 17.46 -2.17 8.57
CA TYR A 122 18.05 -1.15 9.42
C TYR A 122 19.08 -1.78 10.36
N LYS A 123 20.29 -1.21 10.40
CA LYS A 123 21.48 -1.67 11.15
C LYS A 123 22.00 -3.06 10.73
N GLY A 124 22.89 -3.09 9.73
CA GLY A 124 23.67 -4.28 9.37
C GLY A 124 23.83 -4.48 7.86
N SER A 125 22.93 -3.92 7.05
CA SER A 125 23.03 -3.91 5.60
C SER A 125 22.32 -2.68 5.00
N LYS A 126 22.45 -2.48 3.68
CA LYS A 126 21.70 -1.48 2.89
C LYS A 126 20.71 -2.18 1.94
N LYS A 127 20.23 -3.36 2.31
CA LYS A 127 19.30 -4.13 1.49
C LYS A 127 17.92 -3.52 1.60
N ALA A 128 17.25 -3.42 0.46
CA ALA A 128 15.85 -3.08 0.38
C ALA A 128 15.11 -4.13 -0.45
N SER A 129 13.87 -4.41 -0.08
CA SER A 129 12.98 -5.20 -0.93
C SER A 129 11.68 -4.48 -1.19
N VAL A 130 11.19 -4.60 -2.42
CA VAL A 130 9.88 -4.07 -2.84
C VAL A 130 8.95 -5.24 -3.07
N SER A 131 7.77 -5.18 -2.45
CA SER A 131 6.68 -6.13 -2.59
C SER A 131 5.43 -5.43 -3.11
N ILE A 132 4.69 -6.10 -4.00
CA ILE A 132 3.44 -5.55 -4.54
C ILE A 132 2.33 -6.57 -4.36
N TRP A 133 1.24 -6.18 -3.71
CA TRP A 133 0.03 -6.98 -3.57
C TRP A 133 -1.12 -6.40 -4.38
N ARG A 134 -1.95 -7.29 -4.95
CA ARG A 134 -3.12 -6.94 -5.77
C ARG A 134 -4.31 -7.84 -5.43
N PRO A 135 -5.56 -7.36 -5.55
CA PRO A 135 -6.72 -8.21 -5.49
C PRO A 135 -6.76 -9.16 -6.69
N ARG A 136 -7.20 -10.38 -6.44
CA ARG A 136 -7.52 -11.38 -7.45
C ARG A 136 -8.93 -11.87 -7.19
N ILE A 137 -9.79 -11.71 -8.19
CA ILE A 137 -11.17 -12.18 -8.14
C ILE A 137 -11.28 -13.37 -9.09
N GLU A 138 -11.59 -14.54 -8.54
CA GLU A 138 -11.80 -15.77 -9.30
C GLU A 138 -13.22 -16.28 -9.10
N VAL A 139 -13.67 -17.17 -9.98
CA VAL A 139 -14.97 -17.83 -9.85
C VAL A 139 -14.71 -19.24 -9.35
N ASN A 140 -15.30 -19.61 -8.21
CA ASN A 140 -15.16 -20.94 -7.63
C ASN A 140 -16.03 -21.97 -8.37
N ASP A 141 -15.92 -23.25 -7.98
CA ASP A 141 -16.68 -24.35 -8.59
C ASP A 141 -18.21 -24.21 -8.46
N ALA A 142 -18.67 -23.40 -7.49
CA ALA A 142 -20.09 -23.07 -7.29
C ALA A 142 -20.56 -21.88 -8.14
N GLY A 143 -19.67 -21.24 -8.92
CA GLY A 143 -20.00 -20.07 -9.73
C GLY A 143 -19.97 -18.74 -8.97
N GLU A 144 -19.47 -18.73 -7.73
CA GLU A 144 -19.39 -17.55 -6.88
C GLU A 144 -18.05 -16.84 -7.03
N LYS A 145 -18.04 -15.51 -6.87
CA LYS A 145 -16.80 -14.72 -6.91
C LYS A 145 -16.07 -14.84 -5.58
N GLU A 146 -14.81 -15.22 -5.63
CA GLU A 146 -13.91 -15.29 -4.48
C GLU A 146 -12.81 -14.24 -4.64
N LEU A 147 -12.67 -13.38 -3.62
CA LEU A 147 -11.62 -12.37 -3.54
C LEU A 147 -10.44 -12.93 -2.73
N SER A 148 -9.25 -12.87 -3.32
CA SER A 148 -7.99 -13.18 -2.66
C SER A 148 -6.94 -12.10 -2.92
N VAL A 149 -5.84 -12.15 -2.18
CA VAL A 149 -4.72 -11.21 -2.32
C VAL A 149 -3.50 -11.94 -2.85
N VAL A 150 -2.89 -11.41 -3.91
CA VAL A 150 -1.71 -12.03 -4.53
C VAL A 150 -0.52 -11.08 -4.47
N GLN A 151 0.61 -11.58 -3.98
CA GLN A 151 1.90 -10.91 -4.10
C GLN A 151 2.49 -11.16 -5.49
N THR A 152 2.70 -10.10 -6.27
CA THR A 152 3.07 -10.18 -7.70
C THR A 152 4.53 -9.84 -7.98
N ILE A 153 5.20 -9.10 -7.09
CA ILE A 153 6.62 -8.78 -7.19
C ILE A 153 7.27 -8.95 -5.81
N THR A 154 8.45 -9.53 -5.78
CA THR A 154 9.40 -9.41 -4.67
C THR A 154 10.77 -9.18 -5.31
N ASP A 155 11.23 -7.94 -5.31
CA ASP A 155 12.56 -7.62 -5.82
C ASP A 155 13.46 -7.21 -4.66
N GLN A 156 14.72 -7.67 -4.65
CA GLN A 156 15.73 -7.32 -3.67
C GLN A 156 16.79 -6.43 -4.32
N ALA A 157 16.78 -5.15 -3.97
CA ALA A 157 17.86 -4.24 -4.31
C ALA A 157 18.99 -4.40 -3.29
N CYS A 158 20.13 -4.94 -3.73
CA CYS A 158 21.40 -4.80 -3.02
C CYS A 158 22.15 -3.60 -3.60
N SER A 159 22.70 -2.74 -2.73
CA SER A 159 23.71 -1.78 -3.18
C SER A 159 25.04 -2.50 -3.41
N PRO A 160 25.82 -2.15 -4.46
CA PRO A 160 27.17 -2.66 -4.66
C PRO A 160 28.14 -2.21 -3.54
#